data_AF-A0A6I5H898-F1
#
_entry.id   AF-A0A6I5H898-F1
#
_cell.length_a   1.000
_cell.length_b   1.000
_cell.length_c   1.000
_cell.angle_alpha   90.00
_cell.angle_beta   90.00
_cell.angle_gamma   90.00
#
_symmetry.space_group_name_H-M   'P 1'
#
loop_
_entity.id
_entity.type
_entity.pdbx_description
1 polymer ?
#
loop_
_entity_poly.entity_id
_entity_poly.type
_entity_poly.pdbx_seq_one_letter_code
_entity_poly.pdbx_strand_id
1 'polypeptide(L)'
;MTTSTEARQRMTALVHEVVAQILPGLSADRITGDRHLRDLGADSVDRVEIILGLLQRLGLDTPMSRFSDVPDIDALVDVLLRSERG
;
A
#
# COMPACT_ATOMS: atom_id res chain seq x y z
N MET A 1 22.73 9.73 5.42
CA MET A 1 21.76 8.87 6.14
C MET A 1 20.31 9.22 5.78
N THR A 2 20.04 9.69 4.56
CA THR A 2 18.76 10.32 4.15
C THR A 2 17.87 9.45 3.26
N THR A 3 18.40 8.35 2.73
CA THR A 3 17.73 7.53 1.70
C THR A 3 16.51 6.75 2.19
N SER A 4 16.45 6.39 3.48
CA SER A 4 15.36 5.53 3.97
C SER A 4 14.04 6.27 4.14
N THR A 5 14.08 7.56 4.54
CA THR A 5 12.88 8.38 4.68
C THR A 5 12.28 8.72 3.32
N GLU A 6 13.11 9.07 2.33
CA GLU A 6 12.62 9.36 0.98
C GLU A 6 12.05 8.11 0.29
N ALA A 7 12.68 6.95 0.47
CA ALA A 7 12.13 5.69 -0.04
C ALA A 7 10.75 5.40 0.55
N ARG A 8 10.58 5.60 1.86
CA ARG A 8 9.28 5.45 2.52
C ARG A 8 8.26 6.44 1.98
N GLN A 9 8.61 7.70 1.83
CA GLN A 9 7.70 8.72 1.28
C GLN A 9 7.24 8.38 -0.15
N ARG A 10 8.15 7.92 -1.02
CA ARG A 10 7.79 7.47 -2.37
C ARG A 10 6.86 6.26 -2.34
N MET A 11 7.14 5.29 -1.48
CA MET A 11 6.28 4.12 -1.33
C MET A 11 4.90 4.50 -0.79
N THR A 12 4.83 5.34 0.24
CA THR A 12 3.55 5.85 0.77
C THR A 12 2.75 6.58 -0.30
N ALA A 13 3.39 7.47 -1.08
CA ALA A 13 2.73 8.17 -2.17
C ALA A 13 2.16 7.21 -3.23
N LEU A 14 2.92 6.17 -3.60
CA LEU A 14 2.48 5.13 -4.52
C LEU A 14 1.28 4.34 -3.96
N VAL A 15 1.33 3.94 -2.69
CA VAL A 15 0.22 3.24 -2.03
C VAL A 15 -1.04 4.11 -2.04
N HIS A 16 -0.92 5.38 -1.68
CA HIS A 16 -2.06 6.31 -1.67
C HIS A 16 -2.65 6.51 -3.07
N GLU A 17 -1.80 6.59 -4.10
CA GLU A 17 -2.25 6.72 -5.49
C GLU A 17 -3.06 5.50 -5.93
N VAL A 18 -2.56 4.27 -5.68
CA VAL A 18 -3.26 3.04 -6.07
C VAL A 18 -4.58 2.90 -5.30
N VAL A 19 -4.58 3.21 -4.00
CA VAL A 19 -5.82 3.18 -3.19
C VAL A 19 -6.85 4.17 -3.74
N ALA A 20 -6.46 5.40 -4.06
CA ALA A 20 -7.36 6.42 -4.61
C ALA A 20 -7.88 6.06 -6.03
N GLN A 21 -7.12 5.28 -6.81
CA GLN A 21 -7.57 4.78 -8.11
C GLN A 21 -8.67 3.72 -7.99
N ILE A 22 -8.60 2.87 -6.97
CA ILE A 22 -9.53 1.75 -6.77
C ILE A 22 -10.76 2.19 -5.96
N LEU A 23 -10.62 3.16 -5.06
CA LEU A 23 -11.72 3.72 -4.27
C LEU A 23 -12.15 5.10 -4.80
N PRO A 24 -13.01 5.17 -5.85
CA PRO A 24 -13.48 6.43 -6.41
C PRO A 24 -14.35 7.16 -5.38
N GLY A 25 -13.76 8.18 -4.74
CA GLY A 25 -14.37 8.92 -3.63
C GLY A 25 -13.39 9.23 -2.51
N LEU A 26 -12.26 8.52 -2.47
CA LEU A 26 -11.16 8.79 -1.55
C LEU A 26 -10.01 9.49 -2.27
N SER A 27 -9.66 10.69 -1.82
CA SER A 27 -8.53 11.43 -2.35
C SER A 27 -7.23 11.01 -1.65
N ALA A 28 -6.13 10.89 -2.39
CA ALA A 28 -4.84 10.40 -1.89
C ALA A 28 -4.26 11.22 -0.72
N ASP A 29 -4.60 12.51 -0.64
CA ASP A 29 -4.24 13.45 0.43
C ASP A 29 -5.03 13.22 1.73
N ARG A 30 -6.16 12.51 1.67
CA ARG A 30 -7.00 12.17 2.84
C ARG A 30 -6.69 10.80 3.43
N ILE A 31 -5.80 10.05 2.80
CA ILE A 31 -5.38 8.74 3.26
C ILE A 31 -4.36 8.93 4.38
N THR A 32 -4.60 8.29 5.51
CA THR A 32 -3.69 8.28 6.66
C THR A 32 -3.08 6.90 6.83
N GLY A 33 -1.81 6.85 7.21
CA GLY A 33 -1.03 5.62 7.33
C GLY A 33 -1.51 4.69 8.44
N ASP A 34 -2.15 5.23 9.47
CA ASP A 34 -2.63 4.54 10.67
C ASP A 34 -3.99 3.84 10.51
N ARG A 35 -4.54 3.80 9.28
CA ARG A 35 -5.85 3.21 9.00
C ARG A 35 -5.74 1.95 8.16
N HIS A 36 -6.61 0.98 8.45
CA HIS A 36 -6.77 -0.21 7.63
C HIS A 36 -7.50 0.13 6.33
N LEU A 37 -7.19 -0.55 5.22
CA LEU A 37 -7.86 -0.35 3.92
C LEU A 37 -9.39 -0.47 4.01
N ARG A 38 -9.87 -1.43 4.83
CA ARG A 38 -11.30 -1.59 5.12
C ARG A 38 -11.94 -0.36 5.75
N ASP A 39 -11.21 0.35 6.61
CA ASP A 39 -11.73 1.55 7.27
C ASP A 39 -11.82 2.73 6.30
N LEU A 40 -11.08 2.65 5.18
CA LEU A 40 -11.15 3.59 4.06
C LEU A 40 -12.27 3.26 3.07
N GLY A 41 -13.01 2.17 3.29
CA GLY A 41 -14.11 1.72 2.43
C GLY A 41 -13.75 0.59 1.48
N ALA A 42 -12.52 0.05 1.52
CA ALA A 42 -12.14 -1.09 0.69
C ALA A 42 -12.84 -2.37 1.12
N ASP A 43 -13.55 -3.00 0.20
CA ASP A 43 -14.06 -4.35 0.41
C ASP A 43 -12.97 -5.41 0.22
N SER A 44 -13.35 -6.70 0.18
CA SER A 44 -12.38 -7.78 0.02
C SER A 44 -11.75 -7.87 -1.37
N VAL A 45 -12.49 -7.49 -2.42
CA VAL A 45 -11.99 -7.44 -3.80
C VAL A 45 -11.07 -6.24 -3.95
N ASP A 46 -11.48 -5.06 -3.47
CA ASP A 46 -10.69 -3.84 -3.52
C ASP A 46 -9.32 -4.02 -2.89
N ARG A 47 -9.24 -4.65 -1.70
CA ARG A 47 -7.96 -4.90 -1.02
C ARG A 47 -7.02 -5.76 -1.88
N VAL A 48 -7.55 -6.79 -2.54
CA VAL A 48 -6.78 -7.65 -3.42
C VAL A 48 -6.30 -6.88 -4.64
N GLU A 49 -7.18 -6.10 -5.27
CA GLU A 49 -6.81 -5.27 -6.42
C GLU A 49 -5.75 -4.22 -6.07
N ILE A 50 -5.84 -3.60 -4.89
CA ILE A 50 -4.84 -2.63 -4.39
C ILE A 50 -3.48 -3.31 -4.26
N ILE A 51 -3.42 -4.46 -3.59
CA ILE A 51 -2.16 -5.19 -3.38
C ILE A 51 -1.59 -5.66 -4.71
N LEU A 52 -2.41 -6.24 -5.60
CA LEU A 52 -1.96 -6.69 -6.91
C LEU A 52 -1.45 -5.53 -7.77
N GLY A 53 -2.16 -4.39 -7.77
CA GLY A 53 -1.74 -3.19 -8.48
C GLY A 53 -0.39 -2.65 -7.98
N LEU A 54 -0.16 -2.71 -6.66
CA LEU A 54 1.13 -2.34 -6.06
C LEU A 54 2.24 -3.30 -6.48
N LEU A 55 2.01 -4.62 -6.37
CA LEU A 55 2.98 -5.63 -6.78
C LEU A 55 3.35 -5.49 -8.27
N GLN A 56 2.37 -5.29 -9.14
CA GLN A 56 2.58 -5.09 -10.57
C GLN A 56 3.39 -3.82 -10.86
N ARG A 57 3.05 -2.69 -10.25
CA ARG A 57 3.77 -1.42 -10.44
C ARG A 57 5.21 -1.46 -9.92
N LEU A 58 5.44 -2.21 -8.85
CA LEU A 58 6.76 -2.39 -8.24
C LEU A 58 7.57 -3.55 -8.86
N GLY A 59 6.96 -4.36 -9.75
CA GLY A 59 7.60 -5.54 -10.32
C GLY A 59 7.92 -6.63 -9.29
N LEU A 60 7.16 -6.70 -8.19
CA LEU A 60 7.39 -7.63 -7.10
C LEU A 60 6.62 -8.94 -7.32
N ASP A 61 7.31 -10.07 -7.18
CA ASP A 61 6.72 -11.40 -7.17
C ASP A 61 6.64 -11.92 -5.72
N THR A 62 5.65 -11.42 -4.98
CA THR A 62 5.48 -11.72 -3.55
C THR A 62 4.14 -12.41 -3.29
N PRO A 63 4.09 -13.50 -2.49
CA PRO A 63 2.84 -14.17 -2.15
C PRO A 63 1.87 -13.24 -1.42
N MET A 64 0.60 -13.27 -1.81
CA MET A 64 -0.47 -12.48 -1.18
C MET A 64 -0.64 -12.75 0.31
N SER A 65 -0.27 -13.96 0.78
CA SER A 65 -0.32 -14.34 2.19
C SER A 65 0.52 -13.44 3.10
N ARG A 66 1.54 -12.75 2.57
CA ARG A 66 2.34 -11.77 3.34
C ARG A 66 1.57 -10.50 3.69
N PHE A 67 0.47 -10.21 3.00
CA PHE A 67 -0.33 -9.00 3.19
C PHE A 67 -1.59 -9.25 4.02
N SER A 68 -1.93 -10.51 4.30
CA SER A 68 -3.14 -10.89 5.05
C SER A 68 -3.19 -10.31 6.46
N ASP A 69 -2.02 -10.17 7.11
CA ASP A 69 -1.89 -9.73 8.50
C ASP A 69 -1.59 -8.24 8.62
N VAL A 70 -1.70 -7.47 7.54
CA VAL A 70 -1.37 -6.04 7.53
C VAL A 70 -2.48 -5.24 8.23
N PRO A 71 -2.20 -4.59 9.39
CA PRO A 71 -3.21 -3.89 10.18
C PRO A 71 -3.57 -2.51 9.64
N ASP A 72 -2.68 -1.87 8.90
CA ASP A 72 -2.83 -0.49 8.43
C ASP A 72 -1.93 -0.20 7.22
N ILE A 73 -2.06 0.99 6.64
CA ILE A 73 -1.31 1.40 5.45
C ILE A 73 0.19 1.58 5.74
N ASP A 74 0.55 2.05 6.93
CA ASP A 74 1.95 2.20 7.31
C ASP A 74 2.65 0.83 7.35
N ALA A 75 1.98 -0.19 7.89
CA ALA A 75 2.45 -1.56 7.85
C ALA A 75 2.48 -2.13 6.43
N LEU A 76 1.52 -1.79 5.57
CA LEU A 76 1.54 -2.16 4.14
C LEU A 76 2.80 -1.61 3.46
N VAL A 77 3.07 -0.31 3.64
CA VAL A 77 4.27 0.37 3.12
C VAL A 77 5.53 -0.31 3.62
N ASP A 78 5.60 -0.64 4.91
CA ASP A 78 6.77 -1.29 5.50
C ASP A 78 6.98 -2.72 4.93
N VAL A 79 5.92 -3.47 4.65
CA VAL A 79 6.01 -4.77 3.97
C VAL A 79 6.54 -4.60 2.56
N LEU A 80 6.03 -3.64 1.79
CA LEU A 80 6.48 -3.39 0.42
C LEU A 80 7.95 -2.95 0.36
N LEU A 81 8.37 -2.06 1.25
CA LEU A 81 9.78 -1.63 1.35
C LEU A 81 10.73 -2.79 1.70
N ARG A 82 10.27 -3.75 2.51
CA ARG A 82 11.06 -4.96 2.81
C ARG A 82 11.13 -5.88 1.59
N SER A 83 10.05 -5.99 0.82
CA SER A 83 10.01 -6.81 -0.40
C SER A 83 10.86 -6.23 -1.54
N GLU A 84 10.94 -4.91 -1.70
CA GLU A 84 11.80 -4.28 -2.73
C GLU A 84 13.31 -4.47 -2.49
N ARG A 85 13.72 -4.73 -1.25
CA ARG A 85 15.14 -4.88 -0.88
C ARG A 85 15.61 -6.34 -0.81
N GLY A 86 14.70 -7.31 -0.93
CA GLY A 86 15.00 -8.74 -0.87
C GLY A 86 15.12 -9.33 -2.25
#